data_AF-A0A9X2SB66-F1
#
_entry.id   AF-A0A9X2SB66-F1
#
_cell.length_a   1.000
_cell.length_b   1.000
_cell.length_c   1.000
_cell.angle_alpha   90.00
_cell.angle_beta   90.00
_cell.angle_gamma   90.00
#
_symmetry.space_group_name_H-M   'P 1'
#
loop_
_entity.id
_entity.type
_entity.pdbx_description
1 polymer ?
#
loop_
_entity_poly.entity_id
_entity_poly.type
_entity_poly.pdbx_seq_one_letter_code
_entity_poly.pdbx_strand_id
1 'polypeptide(L)'
;MRGFGDHGHDHGHMKGENHRGRGGHRGKHGHHHRHGAQTFRRGRAIEFLERLQVRQATLKQQLEAPEFQEIKSVLLGELKAVELILDEYVKHFELRESEDGGAGNEAEEAAGAGDEEADNEGGSQ
;
A
#
# COMPACT_ATOMS: atom_id res chain seq x y z
N MET A 1 45.04 44.62 -39.87
CA MET A 1 45.54 43.67 -40.89
C MET A 1 45.51 42.27 -40.29
N ARG A 2 44.78 41.35 -40.95
CA ARG A 2 44.92 39.87 -41.03
C ARG A 2 45.47 39.13 -39.78
N GLY A 3 44.78 38.23 -39.09
CA GLY A 3 43.78 37.25 -39.56
C GLY A 3 44.47 35.99 -40.10
N PHE A 4 44.75 35.01 -39.22
CA PHE A 4 45.06 33.61 -39.50
C PHE A 4 44.57 32.83 -38.26
N GLY A 5 43.60 31.91 -38.26
CA GLY A 5 43.00 31.14 -39.35
C GLY A 5 43.50 29.70 -39.26
N ASP A 6 42.61 28.81 -38.84
CA ASP A 6 42.56 27.37 -39.17
C ASP A 6 43.62 26.46 -38.53
N HIS A 7 43.31 25.31 -37.90
CA HIS A 7 42.65 24.15 -38.49
C HIS A 7 41.90 23.33 -37.42
N GLY A 8 40.60 23.16 -37.63
CA GLY A 8 39.84 22.06 -37.05
C GLY A 8 40.03 20.78 -37.85
N HIS A 9 40.12 19.65 -37.17
CA HIS A 9 39.86 18.32 -37.73
C HIS A 9 38.91 17.62 -36.76
N ASP A 10 37.61 17.77 -36.99
CA ASP A 10 36.62 16.90 -36.36
C ASP A 10 36.06 15.95 -37.41
N HIS A 11 36.18 14.67 -37.09
CA HIS A 11 35.83 13.53 -37.91
C HIS A 11 34.32 13.49 -38.19
N GLY A 12 33.97 13.53 -39.48
CA GLY A 12 32.64 13.18 -39.94
C GLY A 12 32.29 11.73 -39.62
N HIS A 13 31.17 11.51 -38.93
CA HIS A 13 30.52 10.21 -38.86
C HIS A 13 29.00 10.31 -39.05
N MET A 14 28.58 9.73 -40.18
CA MET A 14 27.31 9.05 -40.46
C MET A 14 26.01 9.86 -40.60
N LYS A 15 25.70 10.07 -41.88
CA LYS A 15 24.40 10.22 -42.54
C LYS A 15 23.27 9.43 -41.85
N GLY A 16 22.35 10.15 -41.21
CA GLY A 16 21.07 9.63 -40.73
C GLY A 16 20.11 9.39 -41.89
N GLU A 17 19.81 8.12 -42.14
CA GLU A 17 18.89 7.68 -43.18
C GLU A 17 17.44 7.79 -42.67
N ASN A 18 16.64 8.61 -43.36
CA ASN A 18 15.25 8.91 -43.06
C ASN A 18 14.34 7.70 -43.30
N HIS A 19 14.00 6.95 -42.25
CA HIS A 19 12.82 6.08 -42.26
C HIS A 19 11.55 6.86 -41.88
N ARG A 20 10.83 7.31 -42.92
CA ARG A 20 9.43 7.74 -42.84
C ARG A 20 8.53 6.53 -42.63
N GLY A 21 8.41 6.08 -41.38
CA GLY A 21 7.41 5.11 -40.93
C GLY A 21 6.17 5.81 -40.40
N ARG A 22 5.13 5.87 -41.24
CA ARG A 22 3.75 6.23 -40.90
C ARG A 22 3.14 5.14 -40.00
N GLY A 23 2.75 5.51 -38.78
CA GLY A 23 2.04 4.66 -37.82
C GLY A 23 2.30 5.19 -36.41
N GLY A 24 1.54 6.15 -35.91
CA GLY A 24 0.17 5.91 -35.51
C GLY A 24 0.15 5.19 -34.16
N HIS A 25 0.51 5.89 -33.08
CA HIS A 25 -0.02 5.72 -31.72
C HIS A 25 0.49 6.87 -30.84
N ARG A 26 -0.16 8.04 -30.96
CA ARG A 26 -0.04 9.10 -29.96
C ARG A 26 -0.69 8.60 -28.67
N GLY A 27 0.13 8.49 -27.63
CA GLY A 27 -0.20 8.48 -26.20
C GLY A 27 -1.65 8.23 -25.81
N LYS A 28 -2.01 6.95 -25.64
CA LYS A 28 -3.12 6.50 -24.81
C LYS A 28 -2.64 5.27 -24.06
N HIS A 29 -3.13 5.07 -22.85
CA HIS A 29 -2.70 4.08 -21.85
C HIS A 29 -1.62 4.55 -20.86
N GLY A 30 -1.84 5.72 -20.27
CA GLY A 30 -1.12 6.18 -19.07
C GLY A 30 -1.96 6.19 -17.80
N HIS A 31 -3.05 5.41 -17.70
CA HIS A 31 -4.08 5.63 -16.67
C HIS A 31 -4.32 4.46 -15.68
N HIS A 32 -3.57 3.37 -15.76
CA HIS A 32 -3.82 2.17 -14.91
C HIS A 32 -2.86 2.00 -13.71
N HIS A 33 -1.87 2.88 -13.53
CA HIS A 33 -0.90 2.75 -12.42
C HIS A 33 -1.24 3.55 -11.16
N ARG A 34 -2.30 4.36 -11.16
CA ARG A 34 -2.67 5.16 -9.99
C ARG A 34 -3.27 4.32 -8.85
N HIS A 35 -4.14 3.36 -9.17
CA HIS A 35 -4.87 2.59 -8.15
C HIS A 35 -3.99 1.59 -7.41
N GLY A 36 -3.11 0.84 -8.10
CA GLY A 36 -2.22 -0.13 -7.43
C GLY A 36 -1.17 0.52 -6.53
N ALA A 37 -0.65 1.69 -6.90
CA ALA A 37 0.29 2.43 -6.07
C ALA A 37 -0.37 2.98 -4.79
N GLN A 38 -1.66 3.34 -4.86
CA GLN A 38 -2.42 3.84 -3.72
C GLN A 38 -2.76 2.73 -2.72
N THR A 39 -3.17 1.54 -3.19
CA THR A 39 -3.45 0.38 -2.32
C THR A 39 -2.19 -0.14 -1.63
N PHE A 40 -1.05 -0.17 -2.32
CA PHE A 40 0.22 -0.55 -1.70
C PHE A 40 0.63 0.44 -0.60
N ARG A 41 0.53 1.76 -0.85
CA ARG A 41 0.83 2.79 0.16
C ARG A 41 -0.08 2.67 1.38
N ARG A 42 -1.39 2.45 1.17
CA ARG A 42 -2.34 2.23 2.27
C ARG A 42 -2.02 0.96 3.04
N GLY A 43 -1.74 -0.16 2.37
CA GLY A 43 -1.36 -1.40 3.02
C GLY A 43 -0.10 -1.27 3.87
N ARG A 44 0.92 -0.59 3.36
CA ARG A 44 2.14 -0.26 4.15
C ARG A 44 1.85 0.67 5.32
N ALA A 45 0.91 1.59 5.18
CA ALA A 45 0.51 2.48 6.26
C ALA A 45 -0.17 1.71 7.40
N ILE A 46 -1.06 0.78 7.06
CA ILE A 46 -1.72 -0.09 8.04
C ILE A 46 -0.69 -0.96 8.78
N GLU A 47 0.21 -1.62 8.04
CA GLU A 47 1.27 -2.44 8.65
C GLU A 47 2.13 -1.63 9.65
N PHE A 48 2.43 -0.37 9.32
CA PHE A 48 3.17 0.50 10.22
C PHE A 48 2.34 0.93 11.44
N LEU A 49 1.06 1.23 11.24
CA LEU A 49 0.13 1.56 12.32
C LEU A 49 0.00 0.41 13.33
N GLU A 50 -0.12 -0.82 12.85
CA GLU A 50 -0.15 -2.03 13.69
C GLU A 50 1.11 -2.13 14.56
N ARG A 51 2.30 -1.88 13.98
CA ARG A 51 3.56 -1.88 14.74
C ARG A 51 3.59 -0.81 15.83
N LEU A 52 3.03 0.38 15.58
CA LEU A 52 2.91 1.44 16.59
C LEU A 52 1.95 1.04 17.72
N GLN A 53 0.82 0.41 17.38
CA GLN A 53 -0.15 -0.07 18.36
C GLN A 53 0.45 -1.16 19.26
N VAL A 54 1.24 -2.08 18.69
CA VAL A 54 1.97 -3.08 19.48
C VAL A 54 2.93 -2.39 20.47
N ARG A 55 3.70 -1.40 20.01
CA ARG A 55 4.60 -0.63 20.91
C ARG A 55 3.84 0.08 22.02
N GLN A 56 2.71 0.73 21.70
CA GLN A 56 1.86 1.38 22.70
C GLN A 56 1.37 0.37 23.76
N ALA A 57 0.92 -0.82 23.33
CA ALA A 57 0.47 -1.87 24.23
C ALA A 57 1.62 -2.38 25.13
N THR A 58 2.81 -2.61 24.56
CA THR A 58 3.99 -3.02 25.33
C THR A 58 4.38 -1.96 26.38
N LEU A 59 4.39 -0.68 26.02
CA LEU A 59 4.70 0.41 26.97
C LEU A 59 3.67 0.48 28.11
N LYS A 60 2.38 0.26 27.81
CA LYS A 60 1.33 0.18 28.84
C LYS A 60 1.55 -1.00 29.79
N GLN A 61 1.88 -2.18 29.28
CA GLN A 61 2.22 -3.34 30.11
C GLN A 61 3.45 -3.07 30.99
N GLN A 62 4.49 -2.43 30.45
CA GLN A 62 5.69 -2.07 31.21
C GLN A 62 5.38 -1.08 32.35
N LEU A 63 4.42 -0.17 32.18
CA LEU A 63 4.02 0.77 33.23
C LEU A 63 3.34 0.09 34.43
N GLU A 64 2.72 -1.07 34.21
CA GLU A 64 2.08 -1.89 35.25
C GLU A 64 3.09 -2.81 35.95
N ALA A 65 4.20 -3.14 35.29
CA ALA A 65 5.23 -4.01 35.81
C ALA A 65 6.07 -3.34 36.92
N PRO A 66 6.26 -4.00 38.08
CA PRO A 66 7.03 -3.44 39.19
C PRO A 66 8.52 -3.30 38.87
N GLU A 67 9.05 -4.08 37.93
CA GLU A 67 10.47 -4.04 37.53
C GLU A 67 10.85 -2.70 36.89
N PHE A 68 9.88 -1.91 36.41
CA PHE A 68 10.13 -0.65 35.71
C PHE A 68 9.78 0.61 36.52
N GLN A 69 9.52 0.51 37.84
CA GLN A 69 9.14 1.69 38.64
C GLN A 69 10.18 2.81 38.61
N GLU A 70 11.48 2.48 38.61
CA GLU A 70 12.57 3.46 38.59
C GLU A 70 12.60 4.30 37.29
N ILE A 71 12.12 3.73 36.18
CA ILE A 71 12.12 4.38 34.86
C ILE A 71 10.72 4.81 34.41
N LYS A 72 9.71 4.77 35.29
CA LYS A 72 8.31 5.02 34.95
C LYS A 72 8.06 6.35 34.25
N SER A 73 8.78 7.40 34.65
CA SER A 73 8.70 8.73 34.02
C SER A 73 9.17 8.74 32.57
N VAL A 74 10.21 7.96 32.26
CA VAL A 74 10.73 7.77 30.90
C VAL A 74 9.70 7.03 30.06
N LEU A 75 9.16 5.92 30.57
CA LEU A 75 8.12 5.13 29.89
C LEU A 75 6.85 5.94 29.61
N LEU A 76 6.44 6.81 30.54
CA LEU A 76 5.31 7.73 30.31
C LEU A 76 5.61 8.74 29.20
N GLY A 77 6.84 9.25 29.13
CA GLY A 77 7.27 10.14 28.06
C GLY A 77 7.26 9.45 26.71
N GLU A 78 7.79 8.24 26.64
CA GLU A 78 7.82 7.42 25.42
C GLU A 78 6.42 7.04 24.96
N LEU A 79 5.54 6.62 25.88
CA LEU A 79 4.14 6.30 25.56
C LEU A 79 3.44 7.50 24.94
N LYS A 80 3.59 8.69 25.52
CA LYS A 80 3.02 9.93 24.96
C LYS A 80 3.57 10.26 23.57
N ALA A 81 4.86 10.04 23.34
CA ALA A 81 5.47 10.25 22.03
C ALA A 81 4.89 9.28 20.98
N VAL A 82 4.74 8.00 21.33
CA VAL A 82 4.12 7.00 20.46
C VAL A 82 2.67 7.34 20.16
N GLU A 83 1.90 7.78 21.16
CA GLU A 83 0.49 8.18 21.00
C GLU A 83 0.35 9.40 20.08
N LEU A 84 1.22 10.40 20.23
CA LEU A 84 1.25 11.56 19.34
C LEU A 84 1.56 11.17 17.89
N ILE A 85 2.57 10.31 17.68
CA ILE A 85 2.91 9.81 16.35
C ILE A 85 1.72 9.03 15.76
N LEU A 86 1.03 8.21 16.55
CA LEU A 86 -0.13 7.44 16.10
C LEU A 86 -1.24 8.37 15.60
N ASP A 87 -1.59 9.40 16.37
CA ASP A 87 -2.62 10.37 15.98
C ASP A 87 -2.24 11.14 14.71
N GLU A 88 -0.99 11.60 14.62
CA GLU A 88 -0.47 12.28 13.42
C GLU A 88 -0.47 11.35 12.21
N TYR A 89 -0.07 10.09 12.39
CA TYR A 89 0.02 9.10 11.33
C TYR A 89 -1.36 8.77 10.75
N VAL A 90 -2.33 8.50 11.61
CA VAL A 90 -3.70 8.20 11.21
C VAL A 90 -4.32 9.37 10.44
N LYS A 91 -4.07 10.61 10.89
CA LYS A 91 -4.51 11.82 10.19
C LYS A 91 -3.79 11.99 8.85
N HIS A 92 -2.48 11.77 8.80
CA HIS A 92 -1.67 11.96 7.60
C HIS A 92 -2.05 11.01 6.47
N PHE A 93 -2.41 9.78 6.80
CA PHE A 93 -2.80 8.74 5.85
C PHE A 93 -4.32 8.58 5.71
N GLU A 94 -5.12 9.44 6.35
CA GLU A 94 -6.60 9.44 6.30
C GLU A 94 -7.19 8.04 6.59
N LEU A 95 -6.57 7.30 7.52
CA LEU A 95 -6.89 5.88 7.73
C LEU A 95 -8.27 5.64 8.36
N ARG A 96 -8.94 6.70 8.85
CA ARG A 96 -10.24 6.64 9.55
C ARG A 96 -11.46 6.53 8.62
N GLU A 97 -11.31 6.57 7.30
CA GLU A 97 -12.44 6.62 6.34
C GLU A 97 -12.62 5.38 5.44
N SER A 98 -12.00 4.22 5.71
CA SER A 98 -12.18 3.05 4.81
C SER A 98 -12.30 1.68 5.50
N GLU A 99 -12.93 1.63 6.68
CA GLU A 99 -13.46 0.36 7.20
C GLU A 99 -14.81 -0.03 6.55
N ASP A 100 -15.45 0.87 5.79
CA ASP A 100 -16.80 0.64 5.20
C ASP A 100 -16.81 0.42 3.66
N GLY A 101 -15.64 0.25 3.03
CA GLY A 101 -15.52 0.19 1.56
C GLY A 101 -15.06 -1.16 0.98
N GLY A 102 -15.02 -2.22 1.78
CA GLY A 102 -14.40 -3.51 1.42
C GLY A 102 -15.19 -4.76 1.80
N ALA A 103 -16.45 -4.64 2.18
CA ALA A 103 -17.37 -5.77 2.33
C ALA A 103 -18.27 -5.84 1.09
N GLY A 104 -17.74 -6.39 0.00
CA GLY A 104 -18.50 -6.51 -1.23
C GLY A 104 -17.65 -6.90 -2.42
N ASN A 105 -17.15 -8.14 -2.43
CA ASN A 105 -17.22 -8.97 -3.62
C ASN A 105 -16.84 -10.42 -3.30
N GLU A 106 -17.73 -11.31 -3.75
CA GLU A 106 -17.46 -12.69 -4.17
C GLU A 106 -17.42 -13.76 -3.06
N ALA A 107 -18.58 -13.97 -2.44
CA ALA A 107 -19.01 -15.29 -1.98
C ALA A 107 -20.39 -15.60 -2.59
N GLU A 108 -20.45 -15.67 -3.92
CA GLU A 108 -21.63 -16.14 -4.66
C GLU A 108 -21.18 -17.15 -5.73
N GLU A 109 -20.58 -18.26 -5.28
CA GLU A 109 -20.61 -19.52 -6.03
C GLU A 109 -20.38 -20.71 -5.09
N ALA A 110 -21.42 -21.07 -4.35
CA ALA A 110 -21.56 -22.38 -3.72
C ALA A 110 -23.05 -22.74 -3.58
N ALA A 111 -23.79 -22.58 -4.68
CA ALA A 111 -25.11 -23.18 -4.83
C ALA A 111 -24.96 -24.38 -5.78
N GLY A 112 -24.73 -25.56 -5.21
CA GLY A 112 -24.71 -26.80 -5.98
C GLY A 112 -23.98 -27.94 -5.30
N ALA A 113 -24.66 -28.64 -4.40
CA ALA A 113 -24.81 -30.11 -4.44
C ALA A 113 -25.23 -30.66 -3.07
N GLY A 114 -26.36 -31.36 -3.07
CA GLY A 114 -26.63 -32.47 -2.15
C GLY A 114 -27.54 -32.13 -0.97
N ASP A 115 -28.83 -32.39 -1.14
CA ASP A 115 -29.53 -33.25 -0.17
C ASP A 115 -30.58 -34.07 -0.94
N GLU A 116 -30.24 -35.34 -1.14
CA GLU A 116 -31.13 -36.37 -1.67
C GLU A 116 -32.19 -36.71 -0.61
N GLU A 117 -33.41 -36.31 -0.91
CA GLU A 117 -34.67 -37.03 -0.70
C GLU A 117 -34.58 -38.30 0.17
N ALA A 118 -34.97 -38.18 1.44
CA ALA A 118 -35.31 -39.32 2.29
C ALA A 118 -36.83 -39.38 2.50
N ASP A 119 -37.54 -39.80 1.46
CA ASP A 119 -38.88 -40.35 1.58
C ASP A 119 -38.77 -41.79 2.06
N ASN A 120 -39.29 -42.08 3.27
CA ASN A 120 -40.03 -43.32 3.47
C ASN A 120 -40.98 -43.21 4.68
N GLU A 121 -42.22 -42.84 4.37
CA GLU A 121 -43.37 -43.12 5.22
C GLU A 121 -43.70 -44.63 5.19
N GLY A 122 -44.02 -45.21 6.34
CA GLY A 122 -44.91 -46.36 6.41
C GLY A 122 -44.52 -47.43 7.42
N GLY A 123 -45.42 -47.69 8.37
CA GLY A 123 -45.32 -48.93 9.16
C GLY A 123 -46.15 -48.94 10.44
N SER A 124 -47.45 -49.15 10.29
CA SER A 124 -48.48 -49.24 11.33
C SER A 124 -48.29 -50.31 12.41
N GLN A 125 -49.07 -50.07 13.48
CA GLN A 125 -49.67 -50.98 14.50
C GLN A 125 -48.93 -51.16 15.83
#